data_AF-A0A965RZU0-F1
#
_entry.id   AF-A0A965RZU0-F1
#
_cell.length_a   1.000
_cell.length_b   1.000
_cell.length_c   1.000
_cell.angle_alpha   90.00
_cell.angle_beta   90.00
_cell.angle_gamma   90.00
#
_symmetry.space_group_name_H-M   'P 1'
#
loop_
_entity.id
_entity.type
_entity.pdbx_description
1 polymer ?
#
loop_
_entity_poly.entity_id
_entity_poly.type
_entity_poly.pdbx_seq_one_letter_code
_entity_poly.pdbx_strand_id
1 'polypeptide(L)'
;TAARCVPGLEWKTHAWWGWTGEPWLRELVEGWYERRRAAATQTERYMLKLLLNSVSGKLIERAEYETLTSIRRVADRAEADGLKIVLYPTEHGVWYGLRERKVGALRHAAAAAHVLAAARGRLLEAMTLFARVGRVDYCDTDSVMGVGVPDDVDPSRLGAWKHELQYKGGQFLAPKLYALESDDGKLLVKCKGWPKTAKNESGDEVVLPPRELWSRILACTPVRAERTTLIKSQIREGRIKFSRYKIERTRRPGVDKRCFDRRGESRPWDVAELEGLKDGSAVNA
;
A
#
# COMPACT_ATOMS: atom_id res chain seq x y z
N THR A 1 26.21 -8.03 9.75
CA THR A 1 26.34 -8.44 8.34
C THR A 1 26.84 -7.23 7.59
N ALA A 2 28.09 -7.23 7.14
CA ALA A 2 28.70 -6.08 6.49
C ALA A 2 27.92 -5.76 5.21
N ALA A 3 27.38 -4.55 5.10
CA ALA A 3 26.79 -4.06 3.86
C ALA A 3 27.92 -4.08 2.81
N ARG A 4 27.77 -4.91 1.77
CA ARG A 4 28.66 -4.81 0.61
C ARG A 4 28.38 -3.45 -0.02
N CYS A 5 29.33 -2.54 0.14
CA CYS A 5 29.23 -1.20 -0.41
C CYS A 5 29.20 -1.28 -1.94
N VAL A 6 28.35 -0.48 -2.57
CA VAL A 6 28.41 -0.23 -4.01
C VAL A 6 29.81 0.32 -4.33
N PRO A 7 30.56 -0.25 -5.29
CA PRO A 7 31.88 0.27 -5.65
C PRO A 7 31.80 1.76 -6.00
N GLY A 8 32.54 2.59 -5.27
CA GLY A 8 32.60 4.05 -5.47
C GLY A 8 31.73 4.90 -4.52
N LEU A 9 30.91 4.30 -3.65
CA LEU A 9 30.25 5.02 -2.55
C LEU A 9 30.90 4.66 -1.20
N GLU A 10 31.85 5.49 -0.75
CA GLU A 10 32.30 5.48 0.64
C GLU A 10 31.23 6.12 1.52
N TRP A 11 30.34 5.30 2.08
CA TRP A 11 29.48 5.74 3.16
C TRP A 11 30.32 5.88 4.44
N LYS A 12 30.85 7.08 4.71
CA LYS A 12 31.37 7.40 6.04
C LYS A 12 30.19 7.33 7.02
N THR A 13 30.14 6.28 7.82
CA THR A 13 29.19 6.18 8.94
C THR A 13 29.45 7.35 9.88
N HIS A 14 28.56 8.34 9.85
CA HIS A 14 28.63 9.49 10.75
C HIS A 14 28.64 8.97 12.21
N ALA A 15 29.48 9.55 13.07
CA ALA A 15 29.67 9.10 14.47
C ALA A 15 28.36 9.04 15.31
N TRP A 16 27.29 9.67 14.84
CA TRP A 16 25.97 9.68 15.48
C TRP A 16 25.19 8.36 15.29
N TRP A 17 25.64 7.48 14.39
CA TRP A 17 25.02 6.18 14.09
C TRP A 17 25.65 5.01 14.87
N GLY A 18 26.47 5.30 15.88
CA GLY A 18 27.07 4.31 16.79
C GLY A 18 26.11 3.72 17.82
N TRP A 19 24.86 3.44 17.44
CA TRP A 19 23.96 2.66 18.30
C TRP A 19 24.28 1.18 18.11
N THR A 20 25.08 0.62 19.01
CA THR A 20 25.09 -0.83 19.29
C THR A 20 23.80 -1.17 20.03
N GLY A 21 22.67 -1.13 19.33
CA GLY A 21 21.42 -1.65 19.87
C GLY A 21 21.56 -3.15 20.08
N GLU A 22 21.02 -3.66 21.19
CA GLU A 22 20.90 -5.11 21.40
C GLU A 22 20.28 -5.78 20.17
N PRO A 23 20.75 -6.98 19.78
CA PRO A 23 20.29 -7.67 18.57
C PRO A 23 18.85 -8.19 18.67
N TRP A 24 18.07 -7.76 19.67
CA TRP A 24 16.71 -8.22 19.95
C TRP A 24 15.82 -8.20 18.70
N LEU A 25 15.93 -7.19 17.84
CA LEU A 25 15.13 -7.09 16.62
C LEU A 25 15.51 -8.19 15.62
N ARG A 26 16.81 -8.48 15.49
CA ARG A 26 17.30 -9.58 14.66
C ARG A 26 16.82 -10.90 15.22
N GLU A 27 17.04 -11.15 16.51
CA GLU A 27 16.64 -12.39 17.18
C GLU A 27 15.13 -12.63 17.11
N LEU A 28 14.32 -11.58 17.28
CA LEU A 28 12.86 -11.64 17.14
C LEU A 28 12.46 -12.04 15.72
N VAL A 29 13.02 -11.38 14.70
CA VAL A 29 12.69 -11.62 13.29
C VAL A 29 13.17 -13.00 12.85
N GLU A 30 14.41 -13.37 13.15
CA GLU A 30 14.98 -14.68 12.83
C GLU A 30 14.22 -15.79 13.57
N GLY A 31 13.91 -15.60 14.85
CA GLY A 31 13.13 -16.56 15.63
C GLY A 31 11.73 -16.79 15.08
N TRP A 32 11.00 -15.73 14.69
CA TRP A 32 9.69 -15.87 14.04
C TRP A 32 9.78 -16.48 12.64
N TYR A 33 10.84 -16.18 11.91
CA TYR A 33 11.08 -16.73 10.59
C TYR A 33 11.37 -18.24 10.65
N GLU A 34 12.21 -18.71 11.58
CA GLU A 34 12.48 -20.14 11.77
C GLU A 34 11.23 -20.89 12.26
N ARG A 35 10.47 -20.31 13.20
CA ARG A 35 9.16 -20.87 13.59
C ARG A 35 8.22 -20.97 12.41
N ARG A 36 8.23 -19.98 11.49
CA ARG A 36 7.38 -20.00 10.29
C ARG A 36 7.79 -21.12 9.32
N ARG A 37 9.08 -21.43 9.23
CA ARG A 37 9.59 -22.56 8.42
C ARG A 37 9.18 -23.90 9.02
N ALA A 38 9.26 -24.02 10.34
CA ALA A 38 8.90 -25.22 11.09
C ALA A 38 7.38 -25.41 11.30
N ALA A 39 6.57 -24.36 11.04
CA ALA A 39 5.12 -24.39 11.25
C ALA A 39 4.44 -25.53 10.48
N ALA A 40 3.72 -26.37 11.23
CA ALA A 40 3.04 -27.56 10.73
C ALA A 40 1.75 -27.23 9.96
N THR A 41 1.10 -26.12 10.29
CA THR A 41 -0.18 -25.71 9.69
C THR A 41 -0.05 -24.47 8.83
N GLN A 42 -0.90 -24.37 7.80
CA GLN A 42 -0.97 -23.18 6.96
C GLN A 42 -1.42 -21.94 7.75
N THR A 43 -2.30 -22.11 8.73
CA THR A 43 -2.79 -21.04 9.61
C THR A 43 -1.66 -20.44 10.43
N GLU A 44 -0.85 -21.29 11.10
CA GLU A 44 0.30 -20.84 11.88
C GLU A 44 1.34 -20.12 11.01
N ARG A 45 1.65 -20.71 9.84
CA ARG A 45 2.56 -20.10 8.85
C ARG A 45 2.07 -18.72 8.39
N TYR A 46 0.76 -18.55 8.25
CA TYR A 46 0.14 -17.28 7.90
C TYR A 46 0.18 -16.27 9.05
N MET A 47 -0.13 -16.69 10.28
CA MET A 47 -0.04 -15.84 11.47
C MET A 47 1.39 -15.32 11.69
N LEU A 48 2.39 -16.19 11.60
CA LEU A 48 3.81 -15.78 11.72
C LEU A 48 4.24 -14.84 10.59
N LYS A 49 3.70 -15.02 9.37
CA LYS A 49 3.92 -14.06 8.27
C LYS A 49 3.32 -12.69 8.61
N LEU A 50 2.13 -12.63 9.19
CA LEU A 50 1.52 -11.36 9.61
C LEU A 50 2.35 -10.68 10.70
N LEU A 51 2.84 -11.44 11.70
CA LEU A 51 3.70 -10.91 12.75
C LEU A 51 4.99 -10.31 12.16
N LEU A 52 5.70 -11.06 11.32
CA LEU A 52 6.90 -10.58 10.62
C LEU A 52 6.64 -9.28 9.83
N ASN A 53 5.56 -9.25 9.04
CA ASN A 53 5.21 -8.07 8.24
C ASN A 53 4.75 -6.88 9.09
N SER A 54 4.33 -7.10 10.34
CA SER A 54 3.86 -6.05 11.24
C SER A 54 4.98 -5.32 11.97
N VAL A 55 6.17 -5.92 12.09
CA VAL A 55 7.30 -5.37 12.86
C VAL A 55 7.68 -3.98 12.35
N SER A 56 7.90 -3.83 11.04
CA SER A 56 8.28 -2.53 10.45
C SER A 56 7.21 -1.46 10.69
N GLY A 57 5.93 -1.84 10.61
CA GLY A 57 4.80 -0.95 10.92
C GLY A 57 4.78 -0.51 12.38
N LYS A 58 5.17 -1.40 13.31
CA LYS A 58 5.31 -1.08 14.74
C LYS A 58 6.48 -0.15 15.05
N LEU A 59 7.58 -0.25 14.32
CA LEU A 59 8.71 0.66 14.48
C LEU A 59 8.37 2.11 14.10
N ILE A 60 7.50 2.32 13.08
CA ILE A 60 7.07 3.66 12.61
C ILE A 60 5.72 4.12 13.18
N GLU A 61 5.20 3.39 14.17
CA GLU A 61 3.89 3.66 14.72
C GLU A 61 3.80 5.10 15.24
N ARG A 62 2.72 5.81 14.90
CA ARG A 62 2.49 7.18 15.36
C ARG A 62 2.20 7.15 16.85
N ALA A 63 2.70 8.15 17.58
CA ALA A 63 2.35 8.30 19.00
C ALA A 63 0.90 8.75 19.20
N GLU A 64 0.27 9.31 18.19
CA GLU A 64 -1.07 9.87 18.28
C GLU A 64 -1.99 9.14 17.30
N TYR A 65 -3.10 8.66 17.83
CA TYR A 65 -4.18 8.06 17.08
C TYR A 65 -5.38 8.96 17.16
N GLU A 66 -6.07 9.10 16.03
CA GLU A 66 -7.35 9.77 15.97
C GLU A 66 -8.39 8.74 15.54
N THR A 67 -9.35 8.49 16.42
CA THR A 67 -10.53 7.69 16.09
C THR A 67 -11.69 8.63 15.82
N LEU A 68 -12.33 8.49 14.66
CA LEU A 68 -13.52 9.26 14.34
C LEU A 68 -14.78 8.50 14.76
N THR A 69 -15.68 9.18 15.46
CA THR A 69 -17.03 8.69 15.77
C THR A 69 -18.05 9.78 15.48
N SER A 70 -19.25 9.43 15.01
CA SER A 70 -20.39 10.34 14.92
C SER A 70 -21.30 10.24 16.16
N ILE A 71 -20.95 9.38 17.11
CA ILE A 71 -21.80 9.00 18.24
C ILE A 71 -21.41 9.84 19.45
N ARG A 72 -22.25 10.82 19.80
CA ARG A 72 -22.02 11.77 20.90
C ARG A 72 -21.66 11.06 22.21
N ARG A 73 -22.42 10.03 22.60
CA ARG A 73 -22.17 9.27 23.84
C ARG A 73 -20.79 8.63 23.91
N VAL A 74 -20.21 8.23 22.77
CA VAL A 74 -18.85 7.68 22.71
C VAL A 74 -17.82 8.79 22.94
N ALA A 75 -18.05 9.97 22.36
CA ALA A 75 -17.21 11.14 22.56
C ALA A 75 -17.25 11.65 24.01
N ASP A 76 -18.45 11.76 24.62
CA ASP A 76 -18.60 12.18 26.01
C ASP A 76 -17.87 11.23 26.98
N ARG A 77 -17.95 9.91 26.73
CA ARG A 77 -17.22 8.92 27.53
C ARG A 77 -15.70 9.08 27.36
N ALA A 78 -15.23 9.22 26.12
CA ALA A 78 -13.82 9.41 25.85
C ALA A 78 -13.29 10.71 26.49
N GLU A 79 -14.08 11.78 26.47
CA GLU A 79 -13.76 13.04 27.15
C GLU A 79 -13.68 12.85 28.67
N ALA A 80 -14.64 12.12 29.27
CA ALA A 80 -14.60 11.77 30.69
C ALA A 80 -13.38 10.90 31.07
N ASP A 81 -12.92 10.04 30.14
CA ASP A 81 -11.69 9.25 30.27
C ASP A 81 -10.42 10.10 30.01
N GLY A 82 -10.55 11.41 29.78
CA GLY A 82 -9.45 12.36 29.63
C GLY A 82 -8.89 12.48 28.21
N LEU A 83 -9.56 11.91 27.19
CA LEU A 83 -9.13 12.06 25.80
C LEU A 83 -9.47 13.46 25.28
N LYS A 84 -8.58 14.00 24.44
CA LYS A 84 -8.85 15.25 23.73
C LYS A 84 -9.83 14.99 22.59
N ILE A 85 -10.94 15.72 22.60
CA ILE A 85 -11.95 15.70 21.55
C ILE A 85 -11.71 16.84 20.56
N VAL A 86 -11.78 16.54 19.27
CA VAL A 86 -11.78 17.52 18.17
C VAL A 86 -13.09 17.39 17.40
N LEU A 87 -13.76 18.52 17.17
CA LEU A 87 -15.02 18.54 16.42
C LEU A 87 -14.75 18.77 14.93
N TYR A 88 -15.39 17.96 14.10
CA TYR A 88 -15.37 18.06 12.65
C TYR A 88 -16.81 18.27 12.16
N PRO A 89 -17.26 19.53 12.02
CA PRO A 89 -18.55 19.82 11.43
C PRO A 89 -18.54 19.47 9.94
N THR A 90 -19.60 18.80 9.48
CA THR A 90 -19.83 18.49 8.07
C THR A 90 -21.27 18.84 7.71
N GLU A 91 -21.58 18.88 6.42
CA GLU A 91 -22.95 19.06 5.90
C GLU A 91 -23.94 17.98 6.41
N HIS A 92 -23.44 16.85 6.90
CA HIS A 92 -24.23 15.72 7.38
C HIS A 92 -24.20 15.55 8.91
N GLY A 93 -23.67 16.53 9.65
CA GLY A 93 -23.64 16.53 11.11
C GLY A 93 -22.24 16.75 11.69
N VAL A 94 -22.03 16.33 12.94
CA VAL A 94 -20.76 16.52 13.66
C VAL A 94 -20.07 15.18 13.85
N TRP A 95 -18.80 15.12 13.47
CA TRP A 95 -17.89 14.04 13.82
C TRP A 95 -16.98 14.45 14.96
N TYR A 96 -16.68 13.50 15.85
CA TYR A 96 -15.81 13.67 17.00
C TYR A 96 -14.53 12.88 16.75
N GLY A 97 -13.40 13.57 16.67
CA GLY A 97 -12.06 12.99 16.69
C GLY A 97 -11.59 12.79 18.11
N LEU A 98 -11.46 11.53 18.50
CA LEU A 98 -10.94 11.11 19.79
C LEU A 98 -9.43 10.94 19.63
N ARG A 99 -8.64 11.86 20.20
CA ARG A 99 -7.18 11.81 20.11
C ARG A 99 -6.59 11.13 21.34
N GLU A 100 -6.00 9.97 21.12
CA GLU A 100 -5.27 9.21 22.12
C GLU A 100 -3.78 9.28 21.81
N ARG A 101 -2.97 9.65 22.81
CA ARG A 101 -1.52 9.53 22.72
C ARG A 101 -1.09 8.18 23.30
N LYS A 102 -0.65 7.27 22.44
CA LYS A 102 -0.12 5.96 22.82
C LYS A 102 1.22 5.74 22.13
N VAL A 103 2.30 5.74 22.91
CA VAL A 103 3.62 5.40 22.40
C VAL A 103 3.77 3.88 22.45
N GLY A 104 3.76 3.23 21.28
CA GLY A 104 4.01 1.79 21.20
C GLY A 104 5.41 1.43 21.70
N ALA A 105 5.53 0.36 22.49
CA ALA A 105 6.80 -0.06 23.10
C ALA A 105 7.91 -0.37 22.09
N LEU A 106 7.54 -0.74 20.85
CA LEU A 106 8.48 -1.03 19.77
C LEU A 106 8.78 0.18 18.88
N ARG A 107 8.24 1.36 19.17
CA ARG A 107 8.41 2.52 18.29
C ARG A 107 9.86 2.96 18.27
N HIS A 108 10.47 2.93 17.09
CA HIS A 108 11.85 3.34 16.89
C HIS A 108 12.05 3.86 15.46
N ALA A 109 11.77 5.16 15.26
CA ALA A 109 11.76 5.78 13.93
C ALA A 109 13.10 5.66 13.20
N ALA A 110 14.24 5.79 13.90
CA ALA A 110 15.56 5.63 13.29
C ALA A 110 15.82 4.19 12.80
N ALA A 111 15.49 3.17 13.59
CA ALA A 111 15.58 1.77 13.17
C ALA A 111 14.68 1.48 11.96
N ALA A 112 13.45 2.01 11.96
CA ALA A 112 12.58 1.89 10.80
C ALA A 112 13.14 2.57 9.54
N ALA A 113 13.65 3.79 9.68
CA ALA A 113 14.26 4.53 8.57
C ALA A 113 15.46 3.75 8.01
N HIS A 114 16.27 3.15 8.88
CA HIS A 114 17.38 2.30 8.49
C HIS A 114 16.90 1.05 7.71
N VAL A 115 15.90 0.33 8.22
CA VAL A 115 15.33 -0.85 7.54
C VAL A 115 14.75 -0.48 6.17
N LEU A 116 14.02 0.64 6.09
CA LEU A 116 13.44 1.12 4.83
C LEU A 116 14.52 1.55 3.84
N ALA A 117 15.56 2.25 4.29
CA ALA A 117 16.68 2.67 3.46
C ALA A 117 17.42 1.45 2.91
N ALA A 118 17.70 0.44 3.75
CA ALA A 118 18.33 -0.80 3.33
C ALA A 118 17.48 -1.57 2.29
N ALA A 119 16.17 -1.66 2.50
CA ALA A 119 15.26 -2.29 1.54
C ALA A 119 15.24 -1.55 0.19
N ARG A 120 15.23 -0.21 0.21
CA ARG A 120 15.29 0.62 -1.00
C ARG A 120 16.64 0.52 -1.72
N GLY A 121 17.74 0.40 -0.98
CA GLY A 121 19.06 0.13 -1.55
C GLY A 121 19.08 -1.16 -2.34
N ARG A 122 18.59 -2.27 -1.75
CA ARG A 122 18.51 -3.57 -2.45
C ARG A 122 17.61 -3.52 -3.68
N LEU A 123 16.49 -2.80 -3.62
CA LEU A 123 15.60 -2.61 -4.76
C LEU A 123 16.30 -1.85 -5.90
N LEU A 124 17.03 -0.78 -5.57
CA LEU A 124 17.79 0.00 -6.55
C LEU A 124 18.92 -0.82 -7.18
N GLU A 125 19.61 -1.66 -6.41
CA GLU A 125 20.62 -2.60 -6.93
C GLU A 125 19.99 -3.56 -7.95
N ALA A 126 18.86 -4.17 -7.63
CA ALA A 126 18.16 -5.08 -8.54
C ALA A 126 17.67 -4.36 -9.82
N MET A 127 17.11 -3.15 -9.69
CA MET A 127 16.74 -2.33 -10.85
C MET A 127 17.95 -1.97 -11.72
N THR A 128 19.08 -1.62 -11.11
CA THR A 128 20.32 -1.29 -11.82
C THR A 128 20.84 -2.49 -12.60
N LEU A 129 20.77 -3.69 -12.01
CA LEU A 129 21.12 -4.93 -12.70
C LEU A 129 20.20 -5.17 -13.90
N PHE A 130 18.88 -5.05 -13.73
CA PHE A 130 17.91 -5.24 -14.80
C PHE A 130 18.13 -4.24 -15.95
N ALA A 131 18.44 -2.98 -15.61
CA ALA A 131 18.76 -1.96 -16.60
C ALA A 131 20.07 -2.23 -17.35
N ARG A 132 21.06 -2.89 -16.71
CA ARG A 132 22.32 -3.30 -17.35
C ARG A 132 22.15 -4.50 -18.27
N VAL A 133 21.36 -5.48 -17.85
CA VAL A 133 21.12 -6.73 -18.62
C VAL A 133 20.11 -6.52 -19.74
N GLY A 134 19.14 -5.64 -19.54
CA GLY A 134 18.15 -5.31 -20.55
C GLY A 134 17.33 -4.09 -20.18
N ARG A 135 16.21 -4.31 -19.50
CA ARG A 135 15.27 -3.24 -19.16
C ARG A 135 14.55 -3.49 -17.84
N VAL A 136 14.13 -2.39 -17.21
CA VAL A 136 13.19 -2.39 -16.08
C VAL A 136 11.82 -2.01 -16.62
N ASP A 137 10.87 -2.93 -16.52
CA ASP A 137 9.50 -2.70 -16.97
C ASP A 137 8.63 -2.07 -15.87
N TYR A 138 8.82 -2.52 -14.62
CA TYR A 138 8.04 -2.03 -13.48
C TYR A 138 8.73 -2.29 -12.14
N CYS A 139 8.36 -1.52 -11.12
CA CYS A 139 8.87 -1.66 -9.76
C CYS A 139 7.79 -1.26 -8.73
N ASP A 140 7.68 -2.01 -7.63
CA ASP A 140 6.91 -1.62 -6.43
C ASP A 140 7.83 -1.59 -5.20
N THR A 141 7.29 -1.79 -4.01
CA THR A 141 8.01 -1.61 -2.74
C THR A 141 9.09 -2.66 -2.53
N ASP A 142 8.83 -3.88 -2.99
CA ASP A 142 9.61 -5.09 -2.74
C ASP A 142 9.66 -6.01 -3.98
N SER A 143 9.40 -5.47 -5.17
CA SER A 143 9.42 -6.22 -6.43
C SER A 143 9.93 -5.37 -7.58
N VAL A 144 10.61 -6.04 -8.52
CA VAL A 144 11.06 -5.50 -9.79
C VAL A 144 10.67 -6.47 -10.90
N MET A 145 10.25 -5.93 -12.05
CA MET A 145 9.89 -6.68 -13.25
C MET A 145 10.70 -6.14 -14.42
N GLY A 146 11.14 -7.02 -15.30
CA GLY A 146 11.94 -6.66 -16.46
C GLY A 146 12.82 -7.82 -16.91
N VAL A 147 13.88 -7.49 -17.64
CA VAL A 147 14.83 -8.46 -18.19
C VAL A 147 16.06 -8.50 -17.30
N GLY A 148 16.18 -9.56 -16.51
CA GLY A 148 17.29 -9.79 -15.60
C GLY A 148 16.90 -10.76 -14.49
N VAL A 149 17.89 -11.28 -13.77
CA VAL A 149 17.71 -12.09 -12.56
C VAL A 149 18.74 -11.62 -11.55
N PRO A 150 18.36 -11.20 -10.33
CA PRO A 150 19.34 -10.86 -9.29
C PRO A 150 20.20 -12.05 -8.91
N ASP A 151 21.44 -11.80 -8.47
CA ASP A 151 22.34 -12.88 -8.04
C ASP A 151 21.83 -13.58 -6.75
N ASP A 152 21.20 -12.83 -5.85
CA ASP A 152 20.74 -13.29 -4.53
C ASP A 152 19.30 -13.79 -4.58
N VAL A 153 19.02 -14.83 -5.37
CA VAL A 153 17.67 -15.43 -5.50
C VAL A 153 17.57 -16.73 -4.72
N ASP A 154 16.61 -16.80 -3.80
CA ASP A 154 16.28 -18.00 -3.02
C ASP A 154 14.78 -17.98 -2.66
N PRO A 155 14.01 -19.04 -2.94
CA PRO A 155 12.58 -19.06 -2.69
C PRO A 155 12.20 -19.03 -1.20
N SER A 156 13.15 -19.35 -0.33
CA SER A 156 12.92 -19.54 1.08
C SER A 156 13.71 -18.56 1.95
N ARG A 157 15.01 -18.36 1.70
CA ARG A 157 15.96 -17.63 2.57
C ARG A 157 15.52 -16.20 2.87
N LEU A 158 15.62 -15.82 4.14
CA LEU A 158 15.27 -14.48 4.61
C LEU A 158 16.15 -13.42 3.93
N GLY A 159 15.51 -12.43 3.32
CA GLY A 159 16.18 -11.29 2.69
C GLY A 159 16.70 -11.53 1.27
N ALA A 160 16.56 -12.75 0.74
CA ALA A 160 16.85 -13.06 -0.66
C ALA A 160 15.65 -12.68 -1.57
N TRP A 161 15.93 -12.45 -2.85
CA TRP A 161 14.90 -12.29 -3.87
C TRP A 161 14.19 -13.60 -4.14
N LYS A 162 12.89 -13.54 -4.41
CA LYS A 162 12.10 -14.69 -4.83
C LYS A 162 11.63 -14.49 -6.27
N HIS A 163 11.87 -15.48 -7.12
CA HIS A 163 11.23 -15.53 -8.43
C HIS A 163 9.72 -15.82 -8.25
N GLU A 164 8.88 -14.82 -8.50
CA GLU A 164 7.43 -14.94 -8.32
C GLU A 164 6.69 -15.30 -9.62
N LEU A 165 7.14 -14.77 -10.75
CA LEU A 165 6.42 -14.84 -12.02
C LEU A 165 7.35 -14.59 -13.21
N GLN A 166 7.09 -15.29 -14.30
CA GLN A 166 7.63 -15.04 -15.63
C GLN A 166 6.50 -14.60 -16.57
N TYR A 167 6.78 -13.66 -17.47
CA TYR A 167 5.81 -13.14 -18.44
C TYR A 167 6.48 -12.87 -19.80
N LYS A 168 5.70 -13.02 -20.87
CA LYS A 168 6.10 -12.75 -22.25
C LYS A 168 5.88 -11.28 -22.64
N GLY A 169 4.79 -10.69 -22.14
CA GLY A 169 4.40 -9.33 -22.43
C GLY A 169 3.72 -8.67 -21.24
N GLY A 170 3.79 -7.35 -21.17
CA GLY A 170 3.18 -6.58 -20.08
C GLY A 170 2.75 -5.20 -20.51
N GLN A 171 1.64 -4.73 -19.94
CA GLN A 171 1.16 -3.35 -20.07
C GLN A 171 1.09 -2.73 -18.68
N PHE A 172 1.83 -1.64 -18.46
CA PHE A 172 1.96 -0.97 -17.18
C PHE A 172 1.41 0.45 -17.29
N LEU A 173 0.25 0.70 -16.66
CA LEU A 173 -0.45 1.99 -16.81
C LEU A 173 -0.18 2.92 -15.63
N ALA A 174 -0.08 2.36 -14.42
CA ALA A 174 0.14 3.14 -13.20
C ALA A 174 0.68 2.25 -12.06
N PRO A 175 1.16 2.84 -10.94
CA PRO A 175 1.52 2.07 -9.76
C PRO A 175 0.38 1.15 -9.30
N LYS A 176 0.66 -0.17 -9.25
CA LYS A 176 -0.28 -1.24 -8.92
C LYS A 176 -1.47 -1.38 -9.91
N LEU A 177 -1.26 -0.95 -11.15
CA LEU A 177 -2.19 -1.11 -12.27
C LEU A 177 -1.45 -1.58 -13.54
N TYR A 178 -1.45 -2.89 -13.77
CA TYR A 178 -0.77 -3.51 -14.90
C TYR A 178 -1.38 -4.86 -15.27
N ALA A 179 -1.15 -5.32 -16.50
CA ALA A 179 -1.51 -6.65 -16.98
C ALA A 179 -0.29 -7.34 -17.57
N LEU A 180 -0.14 -8.64 -17.28
CA LEU A 180 0.96 -9.48 -17.73
C LEU A 180 0.39 -10.68 -18.48
N GLU A 181 1.00 -11.03 -19.60
CA GLU A 181 0.68 -12.22 -20.38
C GLU A 181 1.78 -13.26 -20.12
N SER A 182 1.40 -14.43 -19.62
CA SER A 182 2.33 -15.57 -19.45
C SER A 182 2.61 -16.27 -20.78
N ASP A 183 3.59 -17.16 -20.78
CA ASP A 183 3.99 -17.91 -21.97
C ASP A 183 2.88 -18.80 -22.55
N ASP A 184 1.92 -19.21 -21.71
CA ASP A 184 0.72 -19.97 -22.10
C ASP A 184 -0.46 -19.08 -22.56
N GLY A 185 -0.24 -17.77 -22.72
CA GLY A 185 -1.25 -16.81 -23.17
C GLY A 185 -2.28 -16.41 -22.11
N LYS A 186 -2.11 -16.83 -20.84
CA LYS A 186 -3.00 -16.38 -19.76
C LYS A 186 -2.68 -14.94 -19.36
N LEU A 187 -3.74 -14.15 -19.19
CA LEU A 187 -3.63 -12.75 -18.76
C LEU A 187 -3.79 -12.65 -17.24
N LEU A 188 -2.76 -12.14 -16.56
CA LEU A 188 -2.78 -11.77 -15.16
C LEU A 188 -2.97 -10.25 -15.02
N VAL A 189 -4.08 -9.82 -14.44
CA VAL A 189 -4.36 -8.39 -14.19
C VAL A 189 -4.16 -8.04 -12.72
N LYS A 190 -3.35 -7.01 -12.46
CA LYS A 190 -3.14 -6.41 -11.14
C LYS A 190 -3.70 -5.00 -11.17
N CYS A 191 -4.83 -4.77 -10.50
CA CYS A 191 -5.55 -3.50 -10.55
C CYS A 191 -6.04 -3.08 -9.14
N LYS A 192 -5.17 -2.47 -8.34
CA LYS A 192 -5.53 -2.09 -6.96
C LYS A 192 -6.58 -0.97 -6.94
N GLY A 193 -7.74 -1.27 -6.35
CA GLY A 193 -8.84 -0.32 -6.21
C GLY A 193 -9.81 -0.29 -7.40
N TRP A 194 -9.73 -1.27 -8.30
CA TRP A 194 -10.75 -1.55 -9.31
C TRP A 194 -11.59 -2.77 -8.87
N PRO A 195 -12.93 -2.73 -9.02
CA PRO A 195 -13.76 -3.89 -8.76
C PRO A 195 -13.40 -5.00 -9.77
N LYS A 196 -13.28 -6.22 -9.28
CA LYS A 196 -13.06 -7.41 -10.12
C LYS A 196 -14.36 -8.04 -10.59
N THR A 197 -15.48 -7.45 -10.21
CA THR A 197 -16.83 -7.94 -10.40
C THR A 197 -17.68 -6.89 -11.10
N ALA A 198 -18.72 -7.34 -11.77
CA ALA A 198 -19.74 -6.51 -12.39
C ALA A 198 -21.12 -7.11 -12.16
N LYS A 199 -22.16 -6.29 -12.31
CA LYS A 199 -23.54 -6.79 -12.29
C LYS A 199 -23.95 -7.20 -13.70
N ASN A 200 -24.53 -8.40 -13.84
CA ASN A 200 -25.19 -8.82 -15.08
C ASN A 200 -26.59 -8.18 -15.21
N GLU A 201 -27.31 -8.50 -16.27
CA GLU A 201 -28.68 -8.00 -16.54
C GLU A 201 -29.68 -8.37 -15.43
N SER A 202 -29.50 -9.54 -14.82
CA SER A 202 -30.29 -10.02 -13.67
C SER A 202 -29.93 -9.31 -12.35
N GLY A 203 -28.87 -8.49 -12.34
CA GLY A 203 -28.38 -7.77 -11.16
C GLY A 203 -27.40 -8.56 -10.29
N ASP A 204 -27.06 -9.80 -10.67
CA ASP A 204 -26.12 -10.68 -9.97
C ASP A 204 -24.68 -10.24 -10.18
N GLU A 205 -23.87 -10.40 -9.14
CA GLU A 205 -22.45 -10.06 -9.18
C GLU A 205 -21.64 -11.19 -9.80
N VAL A 206 -21.00 -10.91 -10.94
CA VAL A 206 -20.18 -11.85 -11.72
C VAL A 206 -18.73 -11.39 -11.70
N VAL A 207 -17.80 -12.33 -11.48
CA VAL A 207 -16.35 -12.05 -11.57
C VAL A 207 -15.97 -11.86 -13.02
N LEU A 208 -15.37 -10.71 -13.33
CA LEU A 208 -14.93 -10.38 -14.67
C LEU A 208 -13.70 -11.22 -15.06
N PRO A 209 -13.70 -11.86 -16.23
CA PRO A 209 -12.51 -12.46 -16.80
C PRO A 209 -11.38 -11.41 -16.90
N PRO A 210 -10.10 -11.78 -16.69
CA PRO A 210 -8.99 -10.83 -16.70
C PRO A 210 -8.93 -9.97 -17.98
N ARG A 211 -9.16 -10.57 -19.15
CA ARG A 211 -9.14 -9.84 -20.44
C ARG A 211 -10.24 -8.79 -20.51
N GLU A 212 -11.47 -9.12 -20.08
CA GLU A 212 -12.58 -8.18 -20.05
C GLU A 212 -12.32 -7.05 -19.03
N LEU A 213 -11.84 -7.40 -17.83
CA LEU A 213 -11.46 -6.43 -16.81
C LEU A 213 -10.41 -5.44 -17.34
N TRP A 214 -9.40 -5.94 -18.05
CA TRP A 214 -8.37 -5.09 -18.65
C TRP A 214 -8.91 -4.19 -19.76
N SER A 215 -9.75 -4.71 -20.65
CA SER A 215 -10.40 -3.92 -21.69
C SER A 215 -11.22 -2.77 -21.10
N ARG A 216 -11.94 -3.00 -20.01
CA ARG A 216 -12.70 -1.95 -19.31
C ARG A 216 -11.80 -0.88 -18.67
N ILE A 217 -10.65 -1.29 -18.14
CA ILE A 217 -9.65 -0.36 -17.60
C ILE A 217 -9.11 0.53 -18.73
N LEU A 218 -8.72 -0.06 -19.87
CA LEU A 218 -8.20 0.67 -21.03
C LEU A 218 -9.25 1.60 -21.65
N ALA A 219 -10.50 1.15 -21.74
CA ALA A 219 -11.62 1.94 -22.21
C ALA A 219 -12.05 3.05 -21.23
N CYS A 220 -11.32 3.22 -20.11
CA CYS A 220 -11.64 4.18 -19.07
C CYS A 220 -13.08 4.05 -18.56
N THR A 221 -13.63 2.83 -18.57
CA THR A 221 -15.01 2.60 -18.18
C THR A 221 -15.20 3.02 -16.73
N PRO A 222 -16.15 3.94 -16.43
CA PRO A 222 -16.45 4.31 -15.06
C PRO A 222 -16.78 3.07 -14.24
N VAL A 223 -16.01 2.85 -13.18
CA VAL A 223 -16.28 1.77 -12.22
C VAL A 223 -16.74 2.31 -10.90
N ARG A 224 -17.75 1.66 -10.34
CA ARG A 224 -18.27 1.94 -9.01
C ARG A 224 -17.53 1.03 -8.05
N ALA A 225 -16.52 1.57 -7.38
CA ALA A 225 -15.79 0.84 -6.35
C ALA A 225 -16.46 1.06 -5.00
N GLU A 226 -17.05 0.01 -4.45
CA GLU A 226 -17.55 0.04 -3.07
C GLU A 226 -16.36 -0.02 -2.12
N ARG A 227 -16.18 1.03 -1.31
CA ARG A 227 -15.19 1.03 -0.23
C ARG A 227 -15.91 0.84 1.09
N THR A 228 -15.59 -0.24 1.77
CA THR A 228 -15.94 -0.41 3.18
C THR A 228 -15.01 0.51 3.99
N THR A 229 -15.42 1.75 4.23
CA THR A 229 -14.87 2.52 5.36
C THR A 229 -15.32 1.81 6.63
N LEU A 230 -14.46 1.72 7.65
CA LEU A 230 -14.70 0.98 8.90
C LEU A 230 -16.09 1.27 9.52
N ILE A 231 -17.06 0.42 9.17
CA ILE A 231 -18.45 0.33 9.67
C ILE A 231 -18.45 -0.30 11.08
N LYS A 232 -17.39 -0.14 11.88
CA LYS A 232 -17.27 -0.87 13.16
C LYS A 232 -18.13 -0.27 14.27
N SER A 233 -18.37 1.04 14.26
CA SER A 233 -19.21 1.69 15.29
C SER A 233 -20.71 1.43 15.06
N GLN A 234 -21.16 1.47 13.80
CA GLN A 234 -22.59 1.33 13.46
C GLN A 234 -23.08 -0.12 13.40
N ILE A 235 -22.19 -1.09 13.15
CA ILE A 235 -22.49 -2.53 13.26
C ILE A 235 -22.73 -2.93 14.73
N ARG A 236 -21.97 -2.36 15.69
CA ARG A 236 -22.14 -2.67 17.12
C ARG A 236 -23.48 -2.23 17.71
N GLU A 237 -24.11 -1.22 17.13
CA GLU A 237 -25.37 -0.67 17.64
C GLU A 237 -26.62 -1.26 16.99
N GLY A 238 -26.48 -2.16 16.01
CA GLY A 238 -27.63 -2.78 15.31
C GLY A 238 -28.49 -1.80 14.49
N ARG A 239 -28.01 -0.57 14.28
CA ARG A 239 -28.79 0.53 13.66
C ARG A 239 -28.72 0.58 12.14
N ILE A 240 -27.97 -0.30 11.48
CA ILE A 240 -27.82 -0.31 10.03
C ILE A 240 -28.17 -1.67 9.45
N LYS A 241 -29.26 -1.70 8.68
CA LYS A 241 -29.43 -2.69 7.60
C LYS A 241 -28.43 -2.30 6.50
N PHE A 242 -27.61 -3.25 6.04
CA PHE A 242 -26.49 -3.11 5.08
C PHE A 242 -26.74 -2.29 3.79
N SER A 243 -27.96 -1.81 3.54
CA SER A 243 -28.44 -1.40 2.22
C SER A 243 -28.31 0.08 1.85
N ARG A 244 -27.80 0.98 2.70
CA ARG A 244 -28.06 2.43 2.47
C ARG A 244 -26.93 3.46 2.57
N TYR A 245 -25.67 3.08 2.72
CA TYR A 245 -24.58 4.04 2.55
C TYR A 245 -23.59 3.55 1.49
N LYS A 246 -23.75 4.13 0.30
CA LYS A 246 -22.95 3.85 -0.87
C LYS A 246 -22.08 5.06 -1.15
N ILE A 247 -20.82 5.02 -0.76
CA ILE A 247 -19.86 6.03 -1.20
C ILE A 247 -19.45 5.66 -2.62
N GLU A 248 -19.97 6.40 -3.57
CA GLU A 248 -19.66 6.24 -4.99
C GLU A 248 -18.44 7.06 -5.32
N ARG A 249 -17.33 6.39 -5.64
CA ARG A 249 -16.18 7.06 -6.23
C ARG A 249 -16.05 6.63 -7.68
N THR A 250 -16.50 7.50 -8.57
CA THR A 250 -16.21 7.38 -10.00
C THR A 250 -14.72 7.62 -10.20
N ARG A 251 -13.96 6.58 -10.52
CA ARG A 251 -12.57 6.73 -10.97
C ARG A 251 -12.58 6.96 -12.47
N ARG A 252 -12.22 8.18 -12.88
CA ARG A 252 -11.78 8.47 -14.26
C ARG A 252 -10.26 8.26 -14.31
N PRO A 253 -9.72 7.45 -15.23
CA PRO A 253 -8.29 7.46 -15.52
C PRO A 253 -7.92 8.83 -16.11
N GLY A 254 -6.78 9.39 -15.72
CA GLY A 254 -6.19 10.55 -16.40
C GLY A 254 -6.06 11.85 -15.61
N VAL A 255 -6.61 11.95 -14.39
CA VAL A 255 -6.26 13.07 -13.50
C VAL A 255 -5.22 12.58 -12.51
N ASP A 256 -3.95 12.91 -12.77
CA ASP A 256 -2.88 12.68 -11.82
C ASP A 256 -3.24 13.31 -10.47
N LYS A 257 -2.69 12.79 -9.36
CA LYS A 257 -2.96 13.39 -8.05
C LYS A 257 -2.39 14.81 -7.90
N ARG A 258 -1.54 15.20 -8.84
CA ARG A 258 -0.84 16.48 -8.90
C ARG A 258 -0.98 17.02 -10.31
N CYS A 259 -1.12 18.33 -10.45
CA CYS A 259 -0.86 18.97 -11.72
C CYS A 259 0.63 19.34 -11.77
N PHE A 260 1.21 19.22 -12.96
CA PHE A 260 2.55 19.68 -13.25
C PHE A 260 2.43 20.94 -14.09
N ASP A 261 3.15 21.99 -13.72
CA ASP A 261 3.23 23.19 -14.55
C ASP A 261 4.17 22.96 -15.75
N ARG A 262 4.28 23.96 -16.64
CA ARG A 262 5.18 23.91 -17.81
C ARG A 262 6.67 23.79 -17.44
N ARG A 263 7.04 24.05 -16.18
CA ARG A 263 8.40 23.94 -15.66
C ARG A 263 8.65 22.57 -15.02
N GLY A 264 7.64 21.70 -14.94
CA GLY A 264 7.70 20.39 -14.32
C GLY A 264 7.54 20.42 -12.79
N GLU A 265 7.20 21.56 -12.21
CA GLU A 265 6.92 21.65 -10.77
C GLU A 265 5.53 21.09 -10.47
N SER A 266 5.44 20.29 -9.40
CA SER A 266 4.21 19.57 -9.07
C SER A 266 3.48 20.18 -7.88
N ARG A 267 2.18 20.42 -8.01
CA ARG A 267 1.32 20.86 -6.90
C ARG A 267 0.03 20.04 -6.81
N PRO A 268 -0.64 20.00 -5.65
CA PRO A 268 -1.99 19.46 -5.55
C PRO A 268 -2.95 20.24 -6.46
N TRP A 269 -3.96 19.56 -6.98
CA TRP A 269 -5.07 20.23 -7.66
C TRP A 269 -5.89 21.06 -6.68
N ASP A 270 -6.36 22.22 -7.15
CA ASP A 270 -7.47 22.90 -6.51
C ASP A 270 -8.80 22.17 -6.79
N VAL A 271 -9.75 22.28 -5.88
CA VAL A 271 -11.09 21.69 -6.05
C VAL A 271 -11.79 22.30 -7.26
N ALA A 272 -11.66 23.60 -7.49
CA ALA A 272 -12.25 24.27 -8.65
C ALA A 272 -11.67 23.76 -9.98
N GLU A 273 -10.37 23.44 -10.02
CA GLU A 273 -9.70 22.89 -11.21
C GLU A 273 -10.17 21.47 -11.52
N LEU A 274 -10.37 20.66 -10.47
CA LEU A 274 -10.94 19.31 -10.60
C LEU A 274 -12.39 19.34 -11.09
N GLU A 275 -13.14 20.37 -10.73
CA GLU A 275 -14.52 20.56 -11.17
C GLU A 275 -14.60 20.95 -12.64
N GLY A 276 -13.74 21.86 -13.11
CA GLY A 276 -13.66 22.21 -14.55
C GLY A 276 -13.32 21.01 -15.45
N LEU A 277 -12.49 20.08 -14.96
CA LEU A 277 -12.18 18.83 -15.67
C LEU A 277 -13.37 17.85 -15.78
N LYS A 278 -14.44 18.04 -14.99
CA LYS A 278 -15.61 17.15 -15.05
C LYS A 278 -16.40 17.34 -16.34
N ASP A 279 -16.34 18.53 -16.93
CA ASP A 279 -17.18 18.96 -18.05
C ASP A 279 -16.55 18.70 -19.43
N GLY A 280 -15.41 17.99 -19.48
CA GLY A 280 -14.79 17.59 -20.75
C GLY A 280 -14.10 18.73 -21.50
N SER A 281 -13.96 19.91 -20.90
CA SER A 281 -13.08 20.95 -21.42
C SER A 281 -11.63 20.51 -21.19
N ALA A 282 -10.93 20.22 -22.29
CA ALA A 282 -9.50 19.98 -22.24
C ALA A 282 -8.82 21.27 -21.73
N VAL A 283 -8.26 21.21 -20.52
CA VAL A 283 -7.35 22.25 -20.05
C VAL A 283 -6.06 22.07 -20.85
N ASN A 284 -5.89 22.86 -21.90
CA ASN A 284 -4.60 23.04 -22.55
C ASN A 284 -3.65 23.65 -21.51
N ALA A 285 -2.83 22.80 -20.89
CA ALA A 285 -1.69 23.22 -20.08
C ALA A 285 -0.59 23.77 -21.01
#